data_AF-A0ABD0ZC24-F1
#
_entry.id   AF-A0ABD0ZC24-F1
#
_cell.length_a   1.000
_cell.length_b   1.000
_cell.length_c   1.000
_cell.angle_alpha   90.00
_cell.angle_beta   90.00
_cell.angle_gamma   90.00
#
_symmetry.space_group_name_H-M   'P 1'
#
loop_
_entity.id
_entity.type
_entity.pdbx_description
1 polymer ?
#
loop_
_entity_poly.entity_id
_entity_poly.type
_entity_poly.pdbx_seq_one_letter_code
_entity_poly.pdbx_strand_id
1 'polypeptide(L)'
;MSRFLVNCVQNHSSNCELVAFDYSLDLDSDNISEKKVLSSDLRVYDNIVLGGTFDRLHSGHKILLSEAVIRCNKKLTVGVTDTEMLKTKKLWELIEPCEIRIEKVRHFLEDIEPNLEYDVIPISDMYGPTKSDPSFEMLIVSSETLRGGSKVNELRLKNNLNPLVIHSVELLNDIRLDDEEEDKISSSNYRLRLLGTRIREPEPSNVVNLPSMPCIIGLTGSIASGKSSISHRLAALGAGVIDCDKIGHDQYRKGLPIYYKIINHFGSNILDTNGEIDRKALGRLVFSDKHQLDNLNKILWPAILKKAKELSLDLYAQGHKVIVMEAAVLIQAGWSEHCHEIWTCIIPPDEAVRRIKERTNLSEEEAKLRVMSQPSNLEQVSNAHLVFCTLWRPEYTQKQVERAWKGLMERLNSV
;
A
#
# COMPACT_ATOMS: atom_id res chain seq x y z
N MET A 1 -15.97 3.30 34.12
CA MET A 1 -15.93 3.36 32.64
C MET A 1 -17.35 3.47 32.06
N SER A 2 -18.23 4.32 32.63
CA SER A 2 -19.68 4.31 32.30
C SER A 2 -20.38 5.67 32.44
N ARG A 3 -19.65 6.79 32.25
CA ARG A 3 -20.27 8.14 32.23
C ARG A 3 -19.87 9.01 31.04
N PHE A 4 -18.92 8.58 30.22
CA PHE A 4 -18.46 9.34 29.05
C PHE A 4 -19.28 9.03 27.79
N LEU A 5 -19.70 7.77 27.60
CA LEU A 5 -20.40 7.33 26.39
C LEU A 5 -21.91 7.65 26.35
N VAL A 6 -22.52 8.08 27.46
CA VAL A 6 -23.97 8.39 27.52
C VAL A 6 -24.26 9.86 27.18
N ASN A 7 -23.26 10.75 27.27
CA ASN A 7 -23.47 12.20 27.07
C ASN A 7 -22.95 12.75 25.74
N CYS A 8 -22.28 11.95 24.90
CA CYS A 8 -21.66 12.46 23.67
C CYS A 8 -22.40 12.13 22.37
N VAL A 9 -23.45 11.31 22.37
CA VAL A 9 -24.20 11.02 21.13
C VAL A 9 -25.68 10.75 21.46
N GLN A 10 -26.43 11.81 21.71
CA GLN A 10 -27.87 11.82 21.44
C GLN A 10 -28.17 13.10 20.67
N ASN A 11 -27.98 13.02 19.36
CA ASN A 11 -28.30 14.10 18.43
C ASN A 11 -29.82 14.07 18.15
N HIS A 12 -30.57 14.81 18.95
CA HIS A 12 -32.00 15.05 18.77
C HIS A 12 -32.30 16.52 19.04
N SER A 13 -31.85 17.46 18.20
CA SER A 13 -32.38 18.82 18.25
C SER A 13 -32.09 19.64 17.01
N SER A 14 -33.15 20.23 16.46
CA SER A 14 -33.18 21.23 15.37
C SER A 14 -32.49 22.57 15.70
N ASN A 15 -31.65 22.61 16.74
CA ASN A 15 -31.02 23.83 17.29
C ASN A 15 -29.54 23.56 17.63
N CYS A 16 -28.71 23.21 16.64
CA CYS A 16 -27.26 23.16 16.85
C CYS A 16 -26.69 24.59 16.97
N GLU A 17 -25.97 24.88 18.06
CA GLU A 17 -25.06 26.03 18.14
C GLU A 17 -23.69 25.62 17.56
N LEU A 18 -23.24 26.31 16.52
CA LEU A 18 -21.88 26.14 15.99
C LEU A 18 -20.89 26.87 16.90
N VAL A 19 -19.95 26.12 17.47
CA VAL A 19 -18.82 26.67 18.23
C VAL A 19 -17.57 26.54 17.37
N ALA A 20 -17.06 27.68 16.87
CA ALA A 20 -15.79 27.72 16.17
C ALA A 20 -14.67 28.02 17.16
N PHE A 21 -13.63 27.19 17.16
CA PHE A 21 -12.41 27.41 17.94
C PHE A 21 -11.34 28.01 17.05
N ASP A 22 -10.85 29.20 17.40
CA ASP A 22 -9.76 29.86 16.71
C ASP A 22 -8.43 29.34 17.27
N TYR A 23 -7.75 28.44 16.56
CA TYR A 23 -6.38 28.03 16.88
C TYR A 23 -5.40 29.06 16.32
N SER A 24 -5.50 30.31 16.80
CA SER A 24 -4.36 31.21 16.73
C SER A 24 -3.32 30.70 17.74
N LEU A 25 -2.18 30.23 17.23
CA LEU A 25 -1.05 29.77 18.03
C LEU A 25 -0.39 30.98 18.72
N ASP A 26 -1.01 31.53 19.76
CA ASP A 26 -0.32 32.31 20.77
C ASP A 26 0.08 31.35 21.90
N LEU A 27 1.32 30.87 21.84
CA LEU A 27 1.92 29.90 22.77
C LEU A 27 2.03 30.38 24.24
N ASP A 28 1.49 31.55 24.59
CA ASP A 28 1.64 32.17 25.91
C ASP A 28 0.32 32.65 26.56
N SER A 29 -0.86 32.24 26.07
CA SER A 29 -2.10 32.50 26.81
C SER A 29 -3.13 31.39 26.71
N ASP A 30 -3.53 30.83 27.87
CA ASP A 30 -4.62 29.87 28.07
C ASP A 30 -6.04 30.46 27.82
N ASN A 31 -6.17 31.50 26.99
CA ASN A 31 -7.44 32.15 26.72
C ASN A 31 -8.06 31.62 25.43
N ILE A 32 -8.80 30.52 25.55
CA ILE A 32 -9.76 30.07 24.53
C ILE A 32 -10.91 31.09 24.53
N SER A 33 -10.92 32.03 23.59
CA SER A 33 -12.07 32.91 23.40
C SER A 33 -13.11 32.21 22.51
N GLU A 34 -14.21 31.76 23.11
CA GLU A 34 -15.37 31.27 22.38
C GLU A 34 -15.99 32.41 21.55
N LYS A 35 -15.92 32.33 20.22
CA LYS A 35 -16.81 33.12 19.35
C LYS A 35 -18.06 32.29 19.09
N LYS A 36 -19.21 32.76 19.61
CA LYS A 36 -20.53 32.33 19.12
C LYS A 36 -20.63 32.69 17.64
N VAL A 37 -20.54 31.70 16.75
CA VAL A 37 -20.92 31.88 15.35
C VAL A 37 -22.44 31.95 15.34
N LEU A 38 -22.98 33.11 15.03
CA LEU A 38 -24.42 33.28 14.81
C LEU A 38 -24.84 32.34 13.67
N SER A 39 -25.82 31.47 13.95
CA SER A 39 -26.38 30.50 12.99
C SER A 39 -26.92 31.12 11.69
N SER A 40 -27.02 32.45 11.61
CA SER A 40 -27.53 33.21 10.47
C SER A 40 -26.63 33.24 9.23
N ASP A 41 -25.34 32.85 9.33
CA ASP A 41 -24.40 32.88 8.19
C ASP A 41 -24.13 31.51 7.53
N LEU A 42 -24.65 30.42 8.08
CA LEU A 42 -24.55 29.10 7.44
C LEU A 42 -25.67 28.92 6.41
N ARG A 43 -25.32 29.15 5.14
CA ARG A 43 -26.15 28.72 4.02
C ARG A 43 -26.16 27.19 3.93
N VAL A 44 -27.35 26.63 3.98
CA VAL A 44 -27.62 25.20 3.74
C VAL A 44 -28.23 25.01 2.36
N TYR A 45 -28.02 23.84 1.78
CA TYR A 45 -28.47 23.45 0.44
C TYR A 45 -29.13 22.07 0.50
N ASP A 46 -30.11 21.83 -0.37
CA ASP A 46 -30.87 20.58 -0.38
C ASP A 46 -30.00 19.42 -0.86
N ASN A 47 -29.30 19.60 -1.98
CA ASN A 47 -28.48 18.56 -2.59
C ASN A 47 -27.02 19.00 -2.70
N ILE A 48 -26.16 18.36 -1.91
CA ILE A 48 -24.72 18.63 -1.87
C ILE A 48 -23.95 17.47 -2.47
N VAL A 49 -22.85 17.80 -3.14
CA VAL A 49 -21.91 16.82 -3.67
C VAL A 49 -20.49 17.12 -3.23
N LEU A 50 -19.71 16.07 -3.00
CA LEU A 50 -18.26 16.15 -2.83
C LEU A 50 -17.60 14.88 -3.37
N GLY A 51 -16.30 14.95 -3.64
CA GLY A 51 -15.55 13.82 -4.18
C GLY A 51 -14.14 13.75 -3.63
N GLY A 52 -13.59 12.55 -3.58
CA GLY A 52 -12.26 12.34 -3.02
C GLY A 52 -11.81 10.88 -3.10
N THR A 53 -10.56 10.64 -2.72
CA THR A 53 -10.03 9.28 -2.63
C THR A 53 -10.51 8.58 -1.35
N PHE A 54 -10.66 9.29 -0.23
CA PHE A 54 -11.15 8.73 1.04
C PHE A 54 -10.41 7.46 1.50
N ASP A 55 -9.12 7.36 1.16
CA ASP A 55 -8.27 6.27 1.65
C ASP A 55 -7.92 6.49 3.12
N ARG A 56 -8.29 5.53 3.97
CA ARG A 56 -8.09 5.54 5.43
C ARG A 56 -8.52 6.88 6.06
N LEU A 57 -9.82 7.02 6.33
CA LEU A 57 -10.43 8.25 6.86
C LEU A 57 -9.65 8.87 8.05
N HIS A 58 -8.91 9.93 7.74
CA HIS A 58 -8.15 10.74 8.69
C HIS A 58 -8.85 12.09 8.95
N SER A 59 -8.30 12.90 9.86
CA SER A 59 -8.93 14.17 10.30
C SER A 59 -9.28 15.11 9.14
N GLY A 60 -8.39 15.26 8.15
CA GLY A 60 -8.70 16.04 6.93
C GLY A 60 -9.98 15.59 6.18
N HIS A 61 -10.18 14.28 5.99
CA HIS A 61 -11.43 13.77 5.39
C HIS A 61 -12.63 14.00 6.31
N LYS A 62 -12.46 13.77 7.61
CA LYS A 62 -13.53 13.92 8.60
C LYS A 62 -14.07 15.35 8.63
N ILE A 63 -13.19 16.35 8.57
CA ILE A 63 -13.58 17.77 8.51
C ILE A 63 -14.31 18.06 7.20
N LEU A 64 -13.76 17.64 6.06
CA LEU A 64 -14.38 17.84 4.75
C LEU A 64 -15.80 17.24 4.68
N LEU A 65 -15.97 16.02 5.19
CA LEU A 65 -17.25 15.32 5.25
C LEU A 65 -18.21 15.98 6.27
N SER A 66 -17.71 16.43 7.42
CA SER A 66 -18.54 17.11 8.44
C SER A 66 -19.05 18.46 7.93
N GLU A 67 -18.21 19.26 7.26
CA GLU A 67 -18.63 20.49 6.59
C GLU A 67 -19.74 20.26 5.57
N ALA A 68 -19.73 19.09 4.91
CA ALA A 68 -20.78 18.72 4.00
C ALA A 68 -22.10 18.38 4.67
N VAL A 69 -22.05 17.62 5.78
CA VAL A 69 -23.25 17.31 6.55
C VAL A 69 -23.89 18.57 7.12
N ILE A 70 -23.09 19.47 7.72
CA ILE A 70 -23.58 20.72 8.35
C ILE A 70 -24.28 21.64 7.34
N ARG A 71 -23.92 21.56 6.05
CA ARG A 71 -24.48 22.39 4.99
C ARG A 71 -25.61 21.71 4.23
N CYS A 72 -25.88 20.43 4.47
CA CYS A 72 -26.82 19.63 3.69
C CYS A 72 -28.16 19.47 4.40
N ASN A 73 -29.26 19.70 3.67
CA ASN A 73 -30.61 19.61 4.19
C ASN A 73 -31.37 18.34 3.78
N LYS A 74 -31.12 17.78 2.59
CA LYS A 74 -31.84 16.59 2.09
C LYS A 74 -30.93 15.43 1.70
N LYS A 75 -30.01 15.66 0.76
CA LYS A 75 -29.21 14.59 0.17
C LYS A 75 -27.75 14.98 -0.01
N LEU A 76 -26.85 14.15 0.52
CA LEU A 76 -25.41 14.26 0.33
C LEU A 76 -24.88 13.12 -0.56
N THR A 77 -24.38 13.48 -1.74
CA THR A 77 -23.69 12.55 -2.63
C THR A 77 -22.17 12.64 -2.44
N VAL A 78 -21.54 11.49 -2.19
CA VAL A 78 -20.08 11.40 -2.03
C VAL A 78 -19.48 10.48 -3.10
N GLY A 79 -18.70 11.07 -4.00
CA GLY A 79 -17.95 10.34 -5.01
C GLY A 79 -16.62 9.80 -4.47
N VAL A 80 -16.50 8.48 -4.40
CA VAL A 80 -15.31 7.76 -3.94
C VAL A 80 -14.49 7.29 -5.14
N THR A 81 -13.27 7.81 -5.29
CA THR A 81 -12.42 7.55 -6.47
C THR A 81 -12.09 6.07 -6.63
N ASP A 82 -12.18 5.54 -7.85
CA ASP A 82 -11.91 4.15 -8.19
C ASP A 82 -10.72 3.96 -9.18
N THR A 83 -10.16 2.74 -9.12
CA THR A 83 -9.05 2.11 -9.85
C THR A 83 -8.22 2.98 -10.79
N GLU A 84 -8.74 3.42 -11.94
CA GLU A 84 -7.91 4.12 -12.95
C GLU A 84 -7.36 5.46 -12.45
N MET A 85 -8.17 6.21 -11.68
CA MET A 85 -7.73 7.48 -11.11
C MET A 85 -6.74 7.29 -9.96
N LEU A 86 -6.74 6.12 -9.33
CA LEU A 86 -5.88 5.81 -8.19
C LEU A 86 -4.43 5.55 -8.59
N LYS A 87 -4.18 4.97 -9.77
CA LYS A 87 -2.82 4.59 -10.24
C LYS A 87 -1.83 5.76 -10.28
N THR A 88 -2.32 6.99 -10.35
CA THR A 88 -1.50 8.21 -10.33
C THR A 88 -1.06 8.63 -8.92
N LYS A 89 -1.63 8.05 -7.87
CA LYS A 89 -1.35 8.39 -6.48
C LYS A 89 -0.10 7.66 -5.99
N LYS A 90 0.72 8.33 -5.17
CA LYS A 90 1.90 7.72 -4.51
C LYS A 90 1.50 6.46 -3.75
N LEU A 91 2.13 5.31 -3.98
CA LEU A 91 1.79 4.04 -3.28
C LEU A 91 0.31 3.65 -3.41
N TRP A 92 -0.26 3.77 -4.61
CA TRP A 92 -1.68 3.44 -4.84
C TRP A 92 -2.01 1.98 -4.53
N GLU A 93 -1.03 1.09 -4.55
CA GLU A 93 -1.16 -0.33 -4.21
C GLU A 93 -1.52 -0.55 -2.73
N LEU A 94 -1.31 0.46 -1.86
CA LEU A 94 -1.69 0.44 -0.44
C LEU A 94 -3.07 1.05 -0.17
N ILE A 95 -3.76 1.57 -1.19
CA ILE A 95 -5.10 2.14 -1.03
C ILE A 95 -6.10 1.01 -0.75
N GLU A 96 -7.02 1.25 0.18
CA GLU A 96 -8.07 0.28 0.48
C GLU A 96 -9.03 0.07 -0.71
N PRO A 97 -9.59 -1.14 -0.90
CA PRO A 97 -10.62 -1.41 -1.91
C PRO A 97 -11.76 -0.37 -1.89
N CYS A 98 -12.33 -0.07 -3.06
CA CYS A 98 -13.34 0.98 -3.22
C CYS A 98 -14.57 0.74 -2.33
N GLU A 99 -15.01 -0.51 -2.27
CA GLU A 99 -16.16 -0.96 -1.49
C GLU A 99 -15.95 -0.69 0.01
N ILE A 100 -14.76 -1.00 0.52
CA ILE A 100 -14.39 -0.76 1.93
C ILE A 100 -14.36 0.74 2.23
N ARG A 101 -13.83 1.56 1.32
CA ARG A 101 -13.80 3.02 1.49
C ARG A 101 -15.21 3.62 1.46
N ILE A 102 -16.07 3.16 0.56
CA ILE A 102 -17.48 3.55 0.48
C ILE A 102 -18.20 3.23 1.79
N GLU A 103 -18.03 2.01 2.31
CA GLU A 103 -18.64 1.59 3.58
C GLU A 103 -18.16 2.46 4.74
N LYS A 104 -16.86 2.70 4.85
CA LYS A 104 -16.29 3.57 5.90
C LYS A 104 -16.79 5.01 5.83
N VAL A 105 -16.89 5.57 4.61
CA VAL A 105 -17.45 6.91 4.39
C VAL A 105 -18.91 6.95 4.81
N ARG A 106 -19.70 5.95 4.38
CA ARG A 106 -21.12 5.86 4.74
C ARG A 106 -21.32 5.76 6.25
N HIS A 107 -20.64 4.83 6.93
CA HIS A 107 -20.73 4.70 8.38
C HIS A 107 -20.33 5.99 9.10
N PHE A 108 -19.26 6.67 8.66
CA PHE A 108 -18.85 7.94 9.26
C PHE A 108 -19.92 9.04 9.09
N LEU A 109 -20.59 9.09 7.95
CA LEU A 109 -21.65 10.07 7.69
C LEU A 109 -22.91 9.77 8.51
N GLU A 110 -23.35 8.52 8.54
CA GLU A 110 -24.50 8.05 9.34
C GLU A 110 -24.28 8.26 10.84
N ASP A 111 -23.03 8.14 11.32
CA ASP A 111 -22.65 8.46 12.70
C ASP A 111 -22.81 9.97 13.04
N ILE A 112 -22.71 10.87 12.04
CA ILE A 112 -22.88 12.32 12.24
C ILE A 112 -24.35 12.73 12.19
N GLU A 113 -25.06 12.38 11.11
CA GLU A 113 -26.48 12.74 10.92
C GLU A 113 -27.26 11.58 10.27
N PRO A 114 -27.89 10.70 11.07
CA PRO A 114 -28.53 9.50 10.55
C PRO A 114 -29.79 9.75 9.72
N ASN A 115 -30.38 10.97 9.76
CA ASN A 115 -31.63 11.27 9.03
C ASN A 115 -31.40 11.84 7.64
N LEU A 116 -30.15 12.12 7.24
CA LEU A 116 -29.83 12.66 5.93
C LEU A 116 -29.74 11.53 4.88
N GLU A 117 -30.19 11.79 3.65
CA GLU A 117 -30.04 10.81 2.56
C GLU A 117 -28.59 10.79 2.06
N TYR A 118 -27.92 9.64 2.14
CA TYR A 118 -26.54 9.48 1.67
C TYR A 118 -26.46 8.64 0.39
N ASP A 119 -25.80 9.20 -0.62
CA ASP A 119 -25.48 8.50 -1.86
C ASP A 119 -23.96 8.44 -2.04
N VAL A 120 -23.35 7.39 -1.47
CA VAL A 120 -21.89 7.17 -1.54
C VAL A 120 -21.60 6.20 -2.68
N ILE A 121 -21.02 6.72 -3.77
CA ILE A 121 -20.88 6.01 -5.04
C ILE A 121 -19.42 5.98 -5.53
N PRO A 122 -19.00 4.93 -6.27
CA PRO A 122 -17.71 4.93 -6.93
C PRO A 122 -17.69 5.93 -8.10
N ILE A 123 -16.56 6.62 -8.29
CA ILE A 123 -16.33 7.48 -9.46
C ILE A 123 -15.06 7.07 -10.20
N SER A 124 -15.15 7.00 -11.52
CA SER A 124 -14.04 6.64 -12.42
C SER A 124 -13.49 7.83 -13.21
N ASP A 125 -14.07 9.02 -13.05
CA ASP A 125 -13.62 10.26 -13.66
C ASP A 125 -13.68 11.44 -12.68
N MET A 126 -12.96 12.53 -13.00
CA MET A 126 -12.80 13.70 -12.13
C MET A 126 -14.10 14.49 -11.87
N TYR A 127 -15.14 14.30 -12.67
CA TYR A 127 -16.39 15.04 -12.58
C TYR A 127 -17.50 14.21 -11.94
N GLY A 128 -17.51 12.89 -12.19
CA GLY A 128 -18.51 11.97 -11.66
C GLY A 128 -19.94 12.40 -12.07
N PRO A 129 -20.94 12.34 -11.17
CA PRO A 129 -22.32 12.70 -11.50
C PRO A 129 -22.54 14.22 -11.67
N THR A 130 -21.59 15.06 -11.24
CA THR A 130 -21.75 16.53 -11.24
C THR A 130 -21.84 17.12 -12.65
N LYS A 131 -21.39 16.39 -13.67
CA LYS A 131 -21.46 16.81 -15.08
C LYS A 131 -22.84 16.66 -15.71
N SER A 132 -23.74 15.88 -15.10
CA SER A 132 -25.01 15.47 -15.71
C SER A 132 -26.22 15.70 -14.81
N ASP A 133 -26.06 15.69 -13.49
CA ASP A 133 -27.17 15.84 -12.56
C ASP A 133 -27.49 17.33 -12.30
N PRO A 134 -28.68 17.83 -12.68
CA PRO A 134 -29.08 19.21 -12.46
C PRO A 134 -29.47 19.50 -11.00
N SER A 135 -29.74 18.48 -10.18
CA SER A 135 -30.27 18.64 -8.82
C SER A 135 -29.26 19.17 -7.82
N PHE A 136 -27.96 18.99 -8.08
CA PHE A 136 -26.89 19.48 -7.22
C PHE A 136 -26.85 21.02 -7.19
N GLU A 137 -26.72 21.56 -5.98
CA GLU A 137 -26.68 23.01 -5.74
C GLU A 137 -25.29 23.47 -5.26
N MET A 138 -24.56 22.60 -4.56
CA MET A 138 -23.30 22.92 -3.92
C MET A 138 -22.28 21.80 -4.08
N LEU A 139 -21.03 22.19 -4.38
CA LEU A 139 -19.87 21.31 -4.42
C LEU A 139 -18.88 21.72 -3.33
N ILE A 140 -18.53 20.76 -2.48
CA ILE A 140 -17.51 20.94 -1.43
C ILE A 140 -16.19 20.36 -1.90
N VAL A 141 -15.14 21.17 -1.76
CA VAL A 141 -13.77 20.85 -2.16
C VAL A 141 -12.80 21.24 -1.06
N SER A 142 -11.62 20.62 -1.04
CA SER A 142 -10.50 21.14 -0.27
C SER A 142 -9.86 22.33 -0.99
N SER A 143 -9.12 23.16 -0.26
CA SER A 143 -8.42 24.32 -0.85
C SER A 143 -7.49 23.94 -2.02
N GLU A 144 -6.88 22.75 -1.99
CA GLU A 144 -6.07 22.23 -3.09
C GLU A 144 -6.88 21.87 -4.36
N THR A 145 -8.14 21.50 -4.20
CA THR A 145 -9.01 21.03 -5.30
C THR A 145 -9.97 22.11 -5.78
N LEU A 146 -9.82 23.35 -5.32
CA LEU A 146 -10.63 24.50 -5.73
C LEU A 146 -10.65 24.70 -7.26
N ARG A 147 -9.49 24.55 -7.91
CA ARG A 147 -9.38 24.60 -9.39
C ARG A 147 -10.20 23.48 -10.07
N GLY A 148 -10.31 22.32 -9.44
CA GLY A 148 -11.15 21.22 -9.90
C GLY A 148 -12.63 21.60 -9.84
N GLY A 149 -13.07 22.24 -8.74
CA GLY A 149 -14.43 22.77 -8.61
C GLY A 149 -14.77 23.82 -9.68
N SER A 150 -13.84 24.71 -10.02
CA SER A 150 -14.03 25.66 -11.13
C SER A 150 -14.24 24.95 -12.48
N LYS A 151 -13.46 23.90 -12.77
CA LYS A 151 -13.61 23.10 -13.99
C LYS A 151 -14.95 22.35 -14.05
N VAL A 152 -15.48 21.90 -12.91
CA VAL A 152 -16.82 21.32 -12.83
C VAL A 152 -17.86 22.34 -13.31
N ASN A 153 -17.78 23.58 -12.84
CA ASN A 153 -18.72 24.64 -13.26
C ASN A 153 -18.57 25.00 -14.75
N GLU A 154 -17.35 25.05 -15.29
CA GLU A 154 -17.15 25.24 -16.73
C GLU A 154 -17.83 24.14 -17.56
N LEU A 155 -17.72 22.87 -17.12
CA LEU A 155 -18.35 21.74 -17.79
C LEU A 155 -19.88 21.77 -17.64
N ARG A 156 -20.39 22.14 -16.47
CA ARG A 156 -21.83 22.29 -16.22
C ARG A 156 -22.44 23.35 -17.14
N LEU A 157 -21.80 24.51 -17.28
CA LEU A 157 -22.24 25.55 -18.21
C LEU A 157 -22.26 25.06 -19.66
N LYS A 158 -21.24 24.31 -20.10
CA LYS A 158 -21.22 23.68 -21.43
C LYS A 158 -22.35 22.68 -21.64
N ASN A 159 -22.81 22.03 -20.58
CA ASN A 159 -23.91 21.06 -20.58
C ASN A 159 -25.28 21.71 -20.28
N ASN A 160 -25.40 23.04 -20.30
CA ASN A 160 -26.62 23.79 -19.96
C ASN A 160 -27.15 23.53 -18.54
N LEU A 161 -26.26 23.30 -17.58
CA LEU A 161 -26.56 23.14 -16.16
C LEU A 161 -26.17 24.40 -15.37
N ASN A 162 -26.90 24.67 -14.29
CA ASN A 162 -26.58 25.75 -13.37
C ASN A 162 -25.22 25.49 -12.67
N PRO A 163 -24.38 26.52 -12.48
CA PRO A 163 -23.14 26.38 -11.73
C PRO A 163 -23.44 26.03 -10.26
N LEU A 164 -22.58 25.20 -9.68
CA LEU A 164 -22.62 24.85 -8.26
C LEU A 164 -21.98 25.96 -7.42
N VAL A 165 -22.54 26.19 -6.23
CA VAL A 165 -21.85 26.96 -5.20
C VAL A 165 -20.63 26.16 -4.75
N ILE A 166 -19.44 26.73 -4.90
CA ILE A 166 -18.20 26.07 -4.48
C ILE A 166 -17.85 26.52 -3.06
N HIS A 167 -17.68 25.56 -2.15
CA HIS A 167 -17.17 25.83 -0.82
C HIS A 167 -15.84 25.11 -0.62
N SER A 168 -14.84 25.88 -0.21
CA SER A 168 -13.49 25.39 0.04
C SER A 168 -13.27 25.19 1.52
N VAL A 169 -12.83 23.99 1.90
CA VAL A 169 -12.38 23.66 3.24
C VAL A 169 -10.86 23.73 3.29
N GLU A 170 -10.32 24.43 4.29
CA GLU A 170 -8.87 24.53 4.47
C GLU A 170 -8.24 23.20 4.87
N LEU A 171 -6.98 23.03 4.47
CA LEU A 171 -6.21 21.83 4.78
C LEU A 171 -5.55 22.01 6.14
N LEU A 172 -5.58 20.95 6.96
CA LEU A 172 -4.85 20.92 8.22
C LEU A 172 -3.37 20.57 7.99
N ASN A 173 -2.50 21.28 8.69
CA ASN A 173 -1.09 20.92 8.78
C ASN A 173 -0.91 19.61 9.56
N ASP A 174 0.08 18.83 9.18
CA ASP A 174 0.51 17.60 9.85
C ASP A 174 1.92 17.80 10.41
N ILE A 175 2.26 17.04 11.44
CA ILE A 175 3.64 16.97 11.93
C ILE A 175 4.39 16.02 11.00
N ARG A 176 5.36 16.56 10.26
CA ARG A 176 6.21 15.73 9.41
C ARG A 176 7.10 14.82 10.24
N LEU A 177 7.01 13.52 9.97
CA LEU A 177 7.89 12.51 10.56
C LEU A 177 9.11 12.24 9.67
N ASP A 178 9.05 12.63 8.40
CA ASP A 178 10.15 12.55 7.44
C ASP A 178 10.09 13.69 6.42
N ASP A 179 11.22 13.93 5.74
CA ASP A 179 11.31 14.91 4.66
C ASP A 179 10.49 14.48 3.43
N GLU A 180 10.21 13.18 3.28
CA GLU A 180 9.39 12.67 2.16
C GLU A 180 7.87 12.91 2.34
N GLU A 181 7.44 13.30 3.55
CA GLU A 181 6.04 13.60 3.87
C GLU A 181 5.65 15.02 3.43
N GLU A 182 4.38 15.19 3.07
CA GLU A 182 3.76 16.49 2.81
C GLU A 182 3.50 17.24 4.13
N ASP A 183 3.48 18.57 4.11
CA ASP A 183 3.25 19.37 5.33
C ASP A 183 1.81 19.27 5.87
N LYS A 184 0.89 18.67 5.12
CA LYS A 184 -0.54 18.56 5.44
C LYS A 184 -0.95 17.14 5.80
N ILE A 185 -2.09 17.00 6.47
CA ILE A 185 -2.68 15.68 6.71
C ILE A 185 -3.23 15.15 5.39
N SER A 186 -2.66 14.05 4.88
CA SER A 186 -3.07 13.45 3.60
C SER A 186 -2.98 11.92 3.61
N SER A 187 -3.82 11.25 2.82
CA SER A 187 -3.72 9.80 2.58
C SER A 187 -2.36 9.37 2.03
N SER A 188 -1.63 10.27 1.36
CA SER A 188 -0.26 10.00 0.92
C SER A 188 0.68 9.82 2.13
N ASN A 189 0.63 10.71 3.11
CA ASN A 189 1.42 10.58 4.35
C ASN A 189 1.06 9.31 5.11
N TYR A 190 -0.25 8.99 5.23
CA TYR A 190 -0.66 7.74 5.87
C TYR A 190 -0.05 6.51 5.19
N ARG A 191 -0.09 6.43 3.86
CA ARG A 191 0.51 5.31 3.12
C ARG A 191 2.04 5.27 3.25
N LEU A 192 2.71 6.41 3.31
CA LEU A 192 4.16 6.46 3.61
C LEU A 192 4.46 5.87 5.00
N ARG A 193 3.66 6.22 6.01
CA ARG A 193 3.80 5.73 7.38
C ARG A 193 3.51 4.23 7.52
N LEU A 194 2.72 3.64 6.61
CA LEU A 194 2.48 2.20 6.57
C LEU A 194 3.73 1.40 6.15
N LEU A 195 4.66 2.00 5.41
CA LEU A 195 5.87 1.30 4.99
C LEU A 195 6.70 0.89 6.21
N GLY A 196 7.16 -0.35 6.24
CA GLY A 196 7.86 -0.88 7.42
C GLY A 196 6.94 -1.12 8.63
N THR A 197 5.62 -1.06 8.48
CA THR A 197 4.65 -1.50 9.51
C THR A 197 3.90 -2.72 9.03
N ARG A 198 3.37 -3.50 9.98
CA ARG A 198 2.53 -4.64 9.65
C ARG A 198 1.15 -4.12 9.19
N ILE A 199 0.80 -4.41 7.94
CA ILE A 199 -0.46 -4.00 7.32
C ILE A 199 -1.53 -5.09 7.35
N ARG A 200 -1.15 -6.33 7.64
CA ARG A 200 -2.05 -7.48 7.76
C ARG A 200 -1.51 -8.50 8.76
N GLU A 201 -2.41 -9.09 9.54
CA GLU A 201 -2.13 -10.23 10.39
C GLU A 201 -1.93 -11.52 9.58
N PRO A 202 -1.01 -12.41 9.97
CA PRO A 202 -0.86 -13.73 9.36
C PRO A 202 -2.08 -14.58 9.58
N GLU A 203 -2.41 -15.37 8.57
CA GLU A 203 -3.49 -16.35 8.66
C GLU A 203 -3.19 -17.39 9.75
N PRO A 204 -4.12 -17.61 10.72
CA PRO A 204 -3.88 -18.52 11.84
C PRO A 204 -3.46 -19.92 11.42
N SER A 205 -4.02 -20.45 10.32
CA SER A 205 -3.69 -21.78 9.80
C SER A 205 -2.22 -21.93 9.37
N ASN A 206 -1.60 -20.85 8.89
CA ASN A 206 -0.21 -20.87 8.45
C ASN A 206 0.75 -20.85 9.64
N VAL A 207 0.39 -20.11 10.70
CA VAL A 207 1.20 -19.99 11.91
C VAL A 207 1.16 -21.27 12.76
N VAL A 208 0.01 -21.94 12.86
CA VAL A 208 -0.16 -23.14 13.70
C VAL A 208 0.76 -24.30 13.28
N ASN A 209 1.13 -24.38 11.99
CA ASN A 209 1.95 -25.46 11.46
C ASN A 209 3.47 -25.17 11.49
N LEU A 210 3.88 -24.00 11.95
CA LEU A 210 5.28 -23.59 12.02
C LEU A 210 5.82 -23.63 13.46
N PRO A 211 7.09 -23.99 13.66
CA PRO A 211 7.71 -23.88 14.97
C PRO A 211 7.79 -22.40 15.37
N SER A 212 7.62 -22.09 16.65
CA SER A 212 7.66 -20.70 17.14
C SER A 212 9.01 -20.01 16.89
N MET A 213 10.11 -20.78 16.82
CA MET A 213 11.45 -20.30 16.54
C MET A 213 12.23 -21.26 15.64
N PRO A 214 13.15 -20.75 14.78
CA PRO A 214 13.36 -19.32 14.49
C PRO A 214 12.16 -18.69 13.76
N CYS A 215 11.95 -17.38 13.95
CA CYS A 215 10.95 -16.64 13.19
C CYS A 215 11.44 -16.45 11.74
N ILE A 216 10.87 -17.21 10.81
CA ILE A 216 11.11 -17.09 9.38
C ILE A 216 10.28 -15.96 8.75
N ILE A 217 10.95 -14.99 8.14
CA ILE A 217 10.36 -13.91 7.35
C ILE A 217 10.68 -14.16 5.87
N GLY A 218 9.65 -14.25 5.04
CA GLY A 218 9.80 -14.33 3.59
C GLY A 218 9.98 -12.94 2.99
N LEU A 219 11.15 -12.63 2.42
CA LEU A 219 11.39 -11.36 1.74
C LEU A 219 11.28 -11.55 0.21
N THR A 220 10.29 -10.90 -0.37
CA THR A 220 10.02 -10.89 -1.81
C THR A 220 9.90 -9.46 -2.33
N GLY A 221 9.53 -9.30 -3.60
CA GLY A 221 9.44 -8.00 -4.25
C GLY A 221 9.77 -8.05 -5.74
N SER A 222 9.28 -7.04 -6.45
CA SER A 222 9.42 -6.93 -7.91
C SER A 222 10.89 -6.81 -8.35
N ILE A 223 11.15 -7.00 -9.64
CA ILE A 223 12.49 -6.85 -10.20
C ILE A 223 13.03 -5.43 -9.95
N ALA A 224 14.31 -5.32 -9.62
CA ALA A 224 15.00 -4.06 -9.29
C ALA A 224 14.43 -3.25 -8.09
N SER A 225 13.46 -3.80 -7.35
CA SER A 225 12.86 -3.17 -6.16
C SER A 225 13.83 -2.95 -5.00
N GLY A 226 14.99 -3.61 -4.98
CA GLY A 226 15.99 -3.42 -3.92
C GLY A 226 15.88 -4.38 -2.73
N LYS A 227 15.23 -5.54 -2.90
CA LYS A 227 15.19 -6.64 -1.92
C LYS A 227 16.53 -6.90 -1.23
N SER A 228 17.60 -7.05 -2.02
CA SER A 228 18.92 -7.35 -1.46
C SER A 228 19.46 -6.18 -0.61
N SER A 229 19.13 -4.93 -0.92
CA SER A 229 19.48 -3.79 -0.04
C SER A 229 18.77 -3.91 1.32
N ILE A 230 17.51 -4.34 1.33
CA ILE A 230 16.73 -4.56 2.56
C ILE A 230 17.29 -5.74 3.35
N SER A 231 17.63 -6.86 2.70
CA SER A 231 18.18 -8.02 3.40
C SER A 231 19.53 -7.73 4.06
N HIS A 232 20.40 -6.96 3.41
CA HIS A 232 21.67 -6.50 4.01
C HIS A 232 21.43 -5.61 5.24
N ARG A 233 20.43 -4.71 5.20
CA ARG A 233 20.07 -3.87 6.35
C ARG A 233 19.49 -4.70 7.50
N LEU A 234 18.67 -5.70 7.22
CA LEU A 234 18.15 -6.63 8.23
C LEU A 234 19.26 -7.49 8.83
N ALA A 235 20.22 -7.95 8.02
CA ALA A 235 21.40 -8.67 8.52
C ALA A 235 22.20 -7.82 9.51
N ALA A 236 22.39 -6.53 9.21
CA ALA A 236 23.08 -5.59 10.10
C ALA A 236 22.35 -5.37 11.44
N LEU A 237 21.03 -5.63 11.50
CA LEU A 237 20.22 -5.59 12.72
C LEU A 237 20.19 -6.94 13.47
N GLY A 238 20.83 -7.99 12.93
CA GLY A 238 20.98 -9.30 13.58
C GLY A 238 20.18 -10.43 12.95
N ALA A 239 19.49 -10.21 11.82
CA ALA A 239 18.80 -11.28 11.11
C ALA A 239 19.81 -12.24 10.43
N GLY A 240 19.52 -13.54 10.46
CA GLY A 240 20.17 -14.49 9.55
C GLY A 240 19.55 -14.36 8.17
N VAL A 241 20.34 -14.29 7.09
CA VAL A 241 19.81 -14.12 5.73
C VAL A 241 20.12 -15.33 4.87
N ILE A 242 19.09 -15.83 4.18
CA ILE A 242 19.16 -16.93 3.23
C ILE A 242 18.73 -16.38 1.86
N ASP A 243 19.67 -16.33 0.93
CA ASP A 243 19.42 -15.96 -0.47
C ASP A 243 19.07 -17.22 -1.27
N CYS A 244 17.76 -17.42 -1.51
CA CYS A 244 17.27 -18.58 -2.25
C CYS A 244 17.62 -18.54 -3.74
N ASP A 245 17.80 -17.34 -4.31
CA ASP A 245 18.19 -17.19 -5.71
C ASP A 245 19.65 -17.66 -5.89
N LYS A 246 20.53 -17.34 -4.93
CA LYS A 246 21.90 -17.88 -4.87
C LYS A 246 21.94 -19.39 -4.61
N ILE A 247 21.09 -19.91 -3.72
CA ILE A 247 20.98 -21.36 -3.50
C ILE A 247 20.61 -22.07 -4.81
N GLY A 248 19.62 -21.54 -5.54
CA GLY A 248 19.19 -22.11 -6.82
C GLY A 248 20.34 -22.28 -7.81
N HIS A 249 21.22 -21.28 -7.91
CA HIS A 249 22.42 -21.33 -8.74
C HIS A 249 23.42 -22.42 -8.36
N ASP A 250 23.47 -22.81 -7.10
CA ASP A 250 24.40 -23.81 -6.58
C ASP A 250 23.83 -25.23 -6.61
N GLN A 251 22.49 -25.39 -6.66
CA GLN A 251 21.84 -26.70 -6.60
C GLN A 251 22.13 -27.62 -7.78
N TYR A 252 22.46 -27.07 -8.94
CA TYR A 252 22.67 -27.85 -10.17
C TYR A 252 24.13 -27.86 -10.65
N ARG A 253 25.09 -27.63 -9.75
CA ARG A 253 26.50 -27.91 -10.05
C ARG A 253 26.70 -29.39 -10.35
N LYS A 254 27.65 -29.70 -11.24
CA LYS A 254 28.00 -31.07 -11.61
C LYS A 254 28.23 -31.96 -10.38
N GLY A 255 27.64 -33.16 -10.43
CA GLY A 255 27.71 -34.15 -9.35
C GLY A 255 26.56 -34.09 -8.33
N LEU A 256 25.72 -33.05 -8.34
CA LEU A 256 24.55 -32.97 -7.47
C LEU A 256 23.34 -33.73 -8.05
N PRO A 257 22.42 -34.27 -7.23
CA PRO A 257 21.25 -34.99 -7.70
C PRO A 257 20.37 -34.20 -8.69
N ILE A 258 20.25 -32.88 -8.47
CA ILE A 258 19.47 -31.98 -9.32
C ILE A 258 20.09 -31.81 -10.70
N TYR A 259 21.43 -31.74 -10.79
CA TYR A 259 22.14 -31.67 -12.06
C TYR A 259 21.74 -32.85 -12.98
N TYR A 260 21.70 -34.07 -12.46
CA TYR A 260 21.29 -35.24 -13.23
C TYR A 260 19.81 -35.22 -13.63
N LYS A 261 18.92 -34.75 -12.74
CA LYS A 261 17.49 -34.60 -13.06
C LYS A 261 17.25 -33.61 -14.20
N ILE A 262 17.98 -32.48 -14.20
CA ILE A 262 17.87 -31.47 -15.26
C ILE A 262 18.36 -32.06 -16.59
N ILE A 263 19.51 -32.75 -16.61
CA ILE A 263 20.02 -33.36 -17.85
C ILE A 263 19.08 -34.44 -18.38
N ASN A 264 18.52 -35.27 -17.51
CA ASN A 264 17.58 -36.30 -17.92
C ASN A 264 16.31 -35.71 -18.57
N HIS A 265 15.89 -34.52 -18.14
CA HIS A 265 14.71 -33.84 -18.69
C HIS A 265 15.01 -33.01 -19.95
N PHE A 266 16.08 -32.22 -19.93
CA PHE A 266 16.41 -31.23 -20.97
C PHE A 266 17.46 -31.72 -21.98
N GLY A 267 18.03 -32.90 -21.77
CA GLY A 267 19.09 -33.49 -22.59
C GLY A 267 20.48 -32.95 -22.26
N SER A 268 21.51 -33.48 -22.92
CA SER A 268 22.91 -33.06 -22.74
C SER A 268 23.28 -31.78 -23.51
N ASN A 269 22.40 -31.28 -24.38
CA ASN A 269 22.65 -30.09 -25.21
C ASN A 269 22.72 -28.78 -24.40
N ILE A 270 22.38 -28.83 -23.11
CA ILE A 270 22.50 -27.70 -22.17
C ILE A 270 23.84 -27.71 -21.42
N LEU A 271 24.77 -28.60 -21.77
CA LEU A 271 26.08 -28.68 -21.13
C LEU A 271 27.13 -27.87 -21.89
N ASP A 272 28.03 -27.24 -21.15
CA ASP A 272 29.22 -26.59 -21.70
C ASP A 272 30.35 -27.61 -21.99
N THR A 273 31.50 -27.12 -22.46
CA THR A 273 32.66 -27.96 -22.78
C THR A 273 33.27 -28.67 -21.57
N ASN A 274 32.98 -28.22 -20.34
CA ASN A 274 33.45 -28.82 -19.10
C ASN A 274 32.42 -29.82 -18.53
N GLY A 275 31.26 -29.94 -19.18
CA GLY A 275 30.13 -30.72 -18.70
C GLY A 275 29.45 -30.09 -17.49
N GLU A 276 29.49 -28.76 -17.35
CA GLU A 276 28.63 -28.01 -16.43
C GLU A 276 27.37 -27.54 -17.19
N ILE A 277 26.30 -27.20 -16.47
CA ILE A 277 25.09 -26.63 -17.12
C ILE A 277 25.39 -25.22 -17.63
N ASP A 278 25.32 -25.03 -18.95
CA ASP A 278 25.33 -23.72 -19.60
C ASP A 278 24.00 -23.01 -19.34
N ARG A 279 24.03 -22.05 -18.41
CA ARG A 279 22.86 -21.22 -18.04
C ARG A 279 22.28 -20.45 -19.21
N LYS A 280 23.09 -20.04 -20.20
CA LYS A 280 22.59 -19.35 -21.39
C LYS A 280 21.87 -20.33 -22.33
N ALA A 281 22.36 -21.56 -22.46
CA ALA A 281 21.67 -22.61 -23.22
C ALA A 281 20.35 -23.02 -22.55
N LEU A 282 20.40 -23.35 -21.25
CA LEU A 282 19.21 -23.70 -20.48
C LEU A 282 18.19 -22.55 -20.47
N GLY A 283 18.65 -21.33 -20.22
CA GLY A 283 17.82 -20.12 -20.22
C GLY A 283 17.08 -19.91 -21.54
N ARG A 284 17.74 -20.09 -22.68
CA ARG A 284 17.09 -20.00 -23.99
C ARG A 284 15.94 -20.99 -24.15
N LEU A 285 16.08 -22.22 -23.66
CA LEU A 285 15.04 -23.24 -23.73
C LEU A 285 13.85 -22.94 -22.81
N VAL A 286 14.12 -22.57 -21.56
CA VAL A 286 13.06 -22.39 -20.56
C VAL A 286 12.35 -21.04 -20.68
N PHE A 287 13.04 -19.97 -21.09
CA PHE A 287 12.40 -18.66 -21.23
C PHE A 287 11.62 -18.50 -22.54
N SER A 288 11.83 -19.39 -23.52
CA SER A 288 10.99 -19.43 -24.74
C SER A 288 9.71 -20.25 -24.56
N ASP A 289 9.62 -21.08 -23.53
CA ASP A 289 8.49 -22.01 -23.32
C ASP A 289 8.12 -22.09 -21.83
N LYS A 290 6.94 -21.55 -21.49
CA LYS A 290 6.40 -21.55 -20.12
C LYS A 290 6.30 -22.95 -19.52
N HIS A 291 5.94 -23.97 -20.30
CA HIS A 291 5.84 -25.35 -19.81
C HIS A 291 7.21 -25.90 -19.43
N GLN A 292 8.26 -25.54 -20.17
CA GLN A 292 9.64 -25.93 -19.87
C GLN A 292 10.18 -25.20 -18.63
N LEU A 293 9.85 -23.92 -18.46
CA LEU A 293 10.14 -23.19 -17.23
C LEU A 293 9.48 -23.84 -16.01
N ASP A 294 8.20 -24.21 -16.12
CA ASP A 294 7.47 -24.88 -15.06
C ASP A 294 8.08 -26.25 -14.70
N ASN A 295 8.53 -27.02 -15.70
CA ASN A 295 9.23 -28.28 -15.46
C ASN A 295 10.56 -28.08 -14.72
N LEU A 296 11.35 -27.07 -15.11
CA LEU A 296 12.59 -26.73 -14.41
C LEU A 296 12.30 -26.35 -12.94
N ASN A 297 11.30 -25.50 -12.74
CA ASN A 297 10.87 -25.03 -11.42
C ASN A 297 10.39 -26.18 -10.51
N LYS A 298 9.62 -27.14 -11.05
CA LYS A 298 9.20 -28.35 -10.32
C LYS A 298 10.37 -29.20 -9.82
N ILE A 299 11.49 -29.20 -10.54
CA ILE A 299 12.71 -29.91 -10.13
C ILE A 299 13.49 -29.09 -9.10
N LEU A 300 13.65 -27.78 -9.33
CA LEU A 300 14.52 -26.91 -8.54
C LEU A 300 13.90 -26.47 -7.21
N TRP A 301 12.64 -26.02 -7.22
CA TRP A 301 12.05 -25.37 -6.05
C TRP A 301 12.01 -26.25 -4.80
N PRO A 302 11.65 -27.54 -4.87
CA PRO A 302 11.70 -28.41 -3.69
C PRO A 302 13.11 -28.54 -3.10
N ALA A 303 14.14 -28.56 -3.95
CA ALA A 303 15.53 -28.68 -3.52
C ALA A 303 16.03 -27.39 -2.87
N ILE A 304 15.70 -26.22 -3.45
CA ILE A 304 16.03 -24.91 -2.89
C ILE A 304 15.39 -24.75 -1.52
N LEU A 305 14.10 -25.03 -1.41
CA LEU A 305 13.36 -24.92 -0.15
C LEU A 305 13.92 -25.86 0.92
N LYS A 306 14.24 -27.11 0.56
CA LYS A 306 14.88 -28.05 1.48
C LYS A 306 16.19 -27.47 2.01
N LYS A 307 17.04 -26.94 1.12
CA LYS A 307 18.33 -26.36 1.53
C LYS A 307 18.15 -25.09 2.38
N ALA A 308 17.18 -24.25 2.07
CA ALA A 308 16.84 -23.07 2.86
C ALA A 308 16.40 -23.46 4.28
N LYS A 309 15.61 -24.53 4.44
CA LYS A 309 15.21 -25.07 5.75
C LYS A 309 16.38 -25.61 6.56
N GLU A 310 17.34 -26.28 5.91
CA GLU A 310 18.57 -26.73 6.59
C GLU A 310 19.38 -25.52 7.09
N LEU A 311 19.61 -24.54 6.21
CA LEU A 311 20.38 -23.35 6.55
C LEU A 311 19.70 -22.47 7.61
N SER A 312 18.37 -22.45 7.66
CA SER A 312 17.64 -21.69 8.70
C SER A 312 17.87 -22.29 10.09
N LEU A 313 17.94 -23.61 10.21
CA LEU A 313 18.29 -24.29 11.45
C LEU A 313 19.75 -24.03 11.84
N ASP A 314 20.67 -24.06 10.88
CA ASP A 314 22.09 -23.76 11.11
C ASP A 314 22.29 -22.33 11.62
N LEU A 315 21.62 -21.35 11.01
CA LEU A 315 21.67 -19.94 11.44
C LEU A 315 21.01 -19.74 12.81
N TYR A 316 19.92 -20.46 13.08
CA TYR A 316 19.31 -20.42 14.40
C TYR A 316 20.22 -20.98 15.49
N ALA A 317 20.93 -22.08 15.21
CA ALA A 317 21.94 -22.63 16.11
C ALA A 317 23.12 -21.66 16.36
N GLN A 318 23.38 -20.75 15.42
CA GLN A 318 24.37 -19.66 15.56
C GLN A 318 23.83 -18.45 16.36
N GLY A 319 22.57 -18.48 16.78
CA GLY A 319 21.94 -17.46 17.63
C GLY A 319 20.99 -16.50 16.91
N HIS A 320 20.78 -16.65 15.59
CA HIS A 320 19.85 -15.79 14.86
C HIS A 320 18.39 -16.18 15.14
N LYS A 321 17.69 -15.37 15.94
CA LYS A 321 16.27 -15.57 16.27
C LYS A 321 15.32 -15.34 15.09
N VAL A 322 15.69 -14.44 14.18
CA VAL A 322 14.92 -14.09 12.99
C VAL A 322 15.74 -14.48 11.77
N ILE A 323 15.13 -15.21 10.85
CA ILE A 323 15.73 -15.63 9.59
C ILE A 323 14.94 -15.05 8.43
N VAL A 324 15.62 -14.33 7.54
CA VAL A 324 15.05 -13.76 6.33
C VAL A 324 15.34 -14.70 5.16
N MET A 325 14.29 -15.28 4.60
CA MET A 325 14.34 -16.07 3.37
C MET A 325 14.05 -15.15 2.18
N GLU A 326 15.10 -14.66 1.52
CA GLU A 326 15.00 -13.80 0.35
C GLU A 326 14.80 -14.63 -0.92
N ALA A 327 13.70 -14.41 -1.65
CA ALA A 327 13.44 -15.07 -2.92
C ALA A 327 12.57 -14.20 -3.84
N ALA A 328 12.96 -14.06 -5.11
CA ALA A 328 12.12 -13.36 -6.10
C ALA A 328 10.82 -14.12 -6.42
N VAL A 329 10.85 -15.46 -6.31
CA VAL A 329 9.73 -16.37 -6.66
C VAL A 329 8.93 -16.83 -5.45
N LEU A 330 9.09 -16.18 -4.28
CA LEU A 330 8.59 -16.68 -3.00
C LEU A 330 7.09 -17.04 -3.03
N ILE A 331 6.26 -16.16 -3.61
CA ILE A 331 4.80 -16.31 -3.67
C ILE A 331 4.45 -17.41 -4.69
N GLN A 332 5.02 -17.33 -5.89
CA GLN A 332 4.72 -18.24 -7.01
C GLN A 332 5.18 -19.67 -6.73
N ALA A 333 6.24 -19.83 -5.95
CA ALA A 333 6.76 -21.12 -5.54
C ALA A 333 6.01 -21.73 -4.33
N GLY A 334 5.01 -21.03 -3.77
CA GLY A 334 4.27 -21.47 -2.59
C GLY A 334 5.10 -21.49 -1.31
N TRP A 335 6.24 -20.80 -1.28
CA TRP A 335 7.13 -20.82 -0.10
C TRP A 335 6.64 -19.92 1.03
N SER A 336 5.61 -19.11 0.77
CA SER A 336 4.91 -18.33 1.78
C SER A 336 4.36 -19.18 2.94
N GLU A 337 3.97 -20.42 2.68
CA GLU A 337 3.51 -21.39 3.70
C GLU A 337 4.64 -21.83 4.67
N HIS A 338 5.89 -21.46 4.38
CA HIS A 338 7.05 -21.74 5.21
C HIS A 338 7.60 -20.49 5.90
N CYS A 339 6.81 -19.42 5.95
CA CYS A 339 7.15 -18.15 6.59
C CYS A 339 6.05 -17.73 7.56
N HIS A 340 6.44 -17.10 8.66
CA HIS A 340 5.52 -16.51 9.62
C HIS A 340 4.94 -15.20 9.10
N GLU A 341 5.76 -14.41 8.40
CA GLU A 341 5.33 -13.20 7.71
C GLU A 341 5.99 -13.10 6.34
N ILE A 342 5.28 -12.44 5.42
CA ILE A 342 5.73 -12.12 4.07
C ILE A 342 5.95 -10.63 3.99
N TRP A 343 7.18 -10.23 3.76
CA TRP A 343 7.58 -8.85 3.58
C TRP A 343 7.91 -8.64 2.11
N THR A 344 7.36 -7.59 1.50
CA THR A 344 7.60 -7.32 0.08
C THR A 344 8.22 -5.95 -0.13
N CYS A 345 9.07 -5.85 -1.15
CA CYS A 345 9.62 -4.58 -1.59
C CYS A 345 9.04 -4.18 -2.95
N ILE A 346 8.55 -2.94 -3.05
CA ILE A 346 7.99 -2.39 -4.29
C ILE A 346 8.70 -1.09 -4.69
N ILE A 347 8.62 -0.77 -5.98
CA ILE A 347 8.95 0.53 -6.59
C ILE A 347 8.02 0.72 -7.80
N PRO A 348 7.77 1.96 -8.25
CA PRO A 348 7.03 2.19 -9.50
C PRO A 348 7.64 1.43 -10.69
N PRO A 349 6.82 0.91 -11.63
CA PRO A 349 7.33 0.17 -12.79
C PRO A 349 8.35 0.95 -13.62
N ASP A 350 8.14 2.25 -13.83
CA ASP A 350 9.07 3.09 -14.59
C ASP A 350 10.44 3.24 -13.89
N GLU A 351 10.44 3.26 -12.56
CA GLU A 351 11.67 3.26 -11.77
C GLU A 351 12.37 1.91 -11.84
N ALA A 352 11.62 0.80 -11.87
CA ALA A 352 12.20 -0.53 -12.09
C ALA A 352 12.87 -0.63 -13.47
N VAL A 353 12.20 -0.13 -14.52
CA VAL A 353 12.76 -0.05 -15.88
C VAL A 353 14.04 0.77 -15.89
N ARG A 354 14.04 1.97 -15.28
CA ARG A 354 15.23 2.83 -15.17
C ARG A 354 16.39 2.08 -14.51
N ARG A 355 16.16 1.44 -13.36
CA ARG A 355 17.19 0.69 -12.62
C ARG A 355 17.73 -0.52 -13.40
N ILE A 356 16.88 -1.21 -14.18
CA ILE A 356 17.33 -2.32 -15.03
C ILE A 356 18.27 -1.79 -16.12
N LYS A 357 17.90 -0.70 -16.79
CA LYS A 357 18.74 -0.06 -17.83
C LYS A 357 20.08 0.42 -17.29
N GLU A 358 20.12 0.93 -16.04
CA GLU A 358 21.38 1.38 -15.41
C GLU A 358 22.30 0.23 -15.02
N ARG A 359 21.75 -0.94 -14.71
CA ARG A 359 22.51 -2.11 -14.25
C ARG A 359 22.87 -3.09 -15.37
N THR A 360 22.23 -2.97 -16.52
CA THR A 360 22.32 -3.95 -17.61
C THR A 360 22.33 -3.24 -18.97
N ASN A 361 22.90 -3.85 -20.00
CA ASN A 361 22.93 -3.28 -21.36
C ASN A 361 21.63 -3.56 -22.15
N LEU A 362 20.49 -3.65 -21.49
CA LEU A 362 19.20 -3.96 -22.14
C LEU A 362 18.56 -2.72 -22.76
N SER A 363 17.77 -2.94 -23.82
CA SER A 363 16.90 -1.88 -24.34
C SER A 363 15.78 -1.54 -23.35
N GLU A 364 15.13 -0.39 -23.55
CA GLU A 364 13.99 0.00 -22.74
C GLU A 364 12.80 -0.95 -22.91
N GLU A 365 12.56 -1.41 -24.12
CA GLU A 365 11.53 -2.39 -24.47
C GLU A 365 11.80 -3.74 -23.77
N GLU A 366 13.04 -4.21 -23.80
CA GLU A 366 13.43 -5.43 -23.09
C GLU A 366 13.28 -5.30 -21.57
N ALA A 367 13.65 -4.15 -21.00
CA ALA A 367 13.47 -3.87 -19.58
C ALA A 367 11.98 -3.83 -19.20
N LYS A 368 11.12 -3.17 -20.01
CA LYS A 368 9.67 -3.15 -19.82
C LYS A 368 9.08 -4.55 -19.87
N LEU A 369 9.46 -5.37 -20.85
CA LEU A 369 8.99 -6.76 -20.97
C LEU A 369 9.37 -7.59 -19.72
N ARG A 370 10.56 -7.37 -19.16
CA ARG A 370 10.98 -8.04 -17.92
C ARG A 370 10.21 -7.59 -16.68
N VAL A 371 9.86 -6.31 -16.59
CA VAL A 371 9.03 -5.81 -15.48
C VAL A 371 7.61 -6.37 -15.59
N MET A 372 7.03 -6.38 -16.79
CA MET A 372 5.66 -6.85 -17.04
C MET A 372 5.50 -8.38 -16.92
N SER A 373 6.57 -9.15 -17.04
CA SER A 373 6.52 -10.62 -16.87
C SER A 373 6.54 -11.08 -15.42
N GLN A 374 6.76 -10.16 -14.47
CA GLN A 374 6.74 -10.43 -13.03
C GLN A 374 5.37 -10.05 -12.43
N PRO A 375 5.02 -10.59 -11.25
CA PRO A 375 3.85 -10.14 -10.52
C PRO A 375 3.85 -8.62 -10.34
N SER A 376 2.67 -8.03 -10.49
CA SER A 376 2.48 -6.60 -10.27
C SER A 376 2.74 -6.22 -8.81
N ASN A 377 3.04 -4.94 -8.55
CA ASN A 377 3.13 -4.45 -7.17
C ASN A 377 1.83 -4.70 -6.39
N LEU A 378 0.66 -4.61 -7.04
CA LEU A 378 -0.63 -4.87 -6.40
C LEU A 378 -0.72 -6.33 -5.93
N GLU A 379 -0.30 -7.28 -6.76
CA GLU A 379 -0.25 -8.71 -6.41
C GLU A 379 0.77 -8.99 -5.30
N GLN A 380 1.91 -8.30 -5.31
CA GLN A 380 2.92 -8.41 -4.26
C GLN A 380 2.37 -7.91 -2.91
N VAL A 381 1.75 -6.73 -2.91
CA VAL A 381 1.15 -6.11 -1.72
C VAL A 381 -0.02 -6.94 -1.20
N SER A 382 -0.86 -7.48 -2.08
CA SER A 382 -2.02 -8.29 -1.68
C SER A 382 -1.64 -9.59 -0.99
N ASN A 383 -0.40 -10.07 -1.12
CA ASN A 383 0.13 -11.26 -0.44
C ASN A 383 1.09 -10.92 0.72
N ALA A 384 1.32 -9.64 1.00
CA ALA A 384 2.28 -9.19 2.01
C ALA A 384 1.62 -8.81 3.34
N HIS A 385 2.37 -9.05 4.42
CA HIS A 385 2.07 -8.61 5.77
C HIS A 385 2.72 -7.26 6.07
N LEU A 386 3.80 -6.93 5.36
CA LEU A 386 4.56 -5.69 5.50
C LEU A 386 5.13 -5.30 4.14
N VAL A 387 5.17 -4.00 3.85
CA VAL A 387 5.64 -3.46 2.57
C VAL A 387 6.78 -2.48 2.81
N PHE A 388 7.82 -2.59 1.98
CA PHE A 388 8.91 -1.63 1.85
C PHE A 388 8.84 -0.93 0.48
N CYS A 389 9.36 0.29 0.40
CA CYS A 389 9.58 0.97 -0.87
C CYS A 389 10.93 1.68 -0.86
N THR A 390 11.79 1.31 -1.80
CA THR A 390 13.15 1.88 -1.94
C THR A 390 13.23 3.00 -2.99
N LEU A 391 12.10 3.62 -3.31
CA LEU A 391 12.03 4.69 -4.31
C LEU A 391 12.84 5.92 -3.89
N TRP A 392 12.79 6.27 -2.61
CA TRP A 392 13.44 7.46 -2.05
C TRP A 392 14.88 7.19 -1.61
N ARG A 393 15.47 8.19 -0.94
CA ARG A 393 16.83 8.14 -0.41
C ARG A 393 17.09 6.90 0.48
N PRO A 394 18.32 6.37 0.49
CA PRO A 394 18.68 5.17 1.27
C PRO A 394 18.35 5.27 2.77
N GLU A 395 18.43 6.46 3.35
CA GLU A 395 18.13 6.75 4.75
C GLU A 395 16.65 6.54 5.06
N TYR A 396 15.76 6.86 4.12
CA TYR A 396 14.33 6.60 4.28
C TYR A 396 14.03 5.10 4.24
N THR A 397 14.74 4.34 3.39
CA THR A 397 14.68 2.88 3.41
C THR A 397 15.15 2.32 4.76
N GLN A 398 16.23 2.88 5.32
CA GLN A 398 16.74 2.46 6.64
C GLN A 398 15.68 2.64 7.73
N LYS A 399 15.00 3.79 7.78
CA LYS A 399 13.91 4.04 8.74
C LYS A 399 12.77 3.03 8.63
N GLN A 400 12.39 2.64 7.40
CA GLN A 400 11.38 1.60 7.20
C GLN A 400 11.85 0.25 7.75
N VAL A 401 13.11 -0.13 7.50
CA VAL A 401 13.69 -1.39 8.00
C VAL A 401 13.76 -1.41 9.53
N GLU A 402 14.19 -0.31 10.15
CA GLU A 402 14.25 -0.17 11.61
C GLU A 402 12.86 -0.26 12.24
N ARG A 403 11.85 0.37 11.63
CA ARG A 403 10.45 0.27 12.05
C ARG A 403 9.94 -1.16 11.99
N ALA A 404 10.21 -1.85 10.89
CA ALA A 404 9.81 -3.24 10.68
C ALA A 404 10.47 -4.17 11.70
N TRP A 405 11.77 -4.02 11.90
CA TRP A 405 12.56 -4.80 12.85
C TRP A 405 12.09 -4.57 14.28
N LYS A 406 11.94 -3.31 14.71
CA LYS A 406 11.46 -2.96 16.04
C LYS A 406 10.09 -3.59 16.31
N GLY A 407 9.14 -3.41 15.39
CA GLY A 407 7.80 -3.97 15.55
C GLY A 407 7.80 -5.50 15.60
N LEU A 408 8.64 -6.16 14.82
CA LEU A 408 8.79 -7.62 14.87
C LEU A 408 9.37 -8.08 16.22
N MET A 409 10.44 -7.43 16.69
CA MET A 409 11.10 -7.79 17.95
C MET A 409 10.20 -7.56 19.15
N GLU A 410 9.38 -6.49 19.16
CA GLU A 410 8.36 -6.26 20.19
C GLU A 410 7.37 -7.43 20.26
N ARG A 411 6.86 -7.89 19.11
CA ARG A 411 5.95 -9.05 19.03
C ARG A 411 6.60 -10.36 19.49
N LEU A 412 7.87 -10.59 19.12
CA LEU A 412 8.59 -11.80 19.51
C LEU A 412 8.96 -11.83 21.00
N ASN A 413 9.10 -10.66 21.63
CA ASN A 413 9.41 -10.57 23.07
C ASN A 413 8.14 -10.53 23.94
N SER A 414 6.97 -10.28 23.35
CA SER A 414 5.68 -10.26 24.06
C SER A 414 5.01 -11.63 24.20
N VAL A 415 5.57 -12.65 23.55
CA VAL A 415 5.17 -14.07 23.61
C VAL A 415 6.13 -14.79 24.54
#